data_AF-A0A6J6WF69-F1
#
_entry.id   AF-A0A6J6WF69-F1
#
_cell.length_a   1.000
_cell.length_b   1.000
_cell.length_c   1.000
_cell.angle_alpha   90.00
_cell.angle_beta   90.00
_cell.angle_gamma   90.00
#
_symmetry.space_group_name_H-M   'P 1'
#
loop_
_entity.id
_entity.type
_entity.pdbx_description
1 polymer ?
#
loop_
_entity_poly.entity_id
_entity_poly.type
_entity_poly.pdbx_seq_one_letter_code
_entity_poly.pdbx_strand_id
1 'polypeptide(L)' 'MTEKKAKAYALSKGWGFRVGERNGEMFPVTMDYRPDRVTILIKNDLVYQVMVG' A
#
# COMPACT_ATOMS: atom_id res chain seq x y z
N MET A 1 -0.52 -3.83 11.10
CA MET A 1 0.53 -2.80 10.96
C MET A 1 -0.13 -1.48 10.58
N THR A 2 0.28 -0.33 11.14
CA THR A 2 -0.32 0.97 10.76
C THR A 2 0.25 1.48 9.43
N GLU A 3 -0.49 2.33 8.73
CA GLU A 3 -0.05 2.95 7.46
C GLU A 3 1.32 3.62 7.61
N LYS A 4 1.52 4.38 8.69
CA LYS A 4 2.78 5.09 8.96
C LYS A 4 3.97 4.15 9.07
N LYS A 5 3.80 3.00 9.73
CA LYS A 5 4.85 1.96 9.83
C LYS A 5 5.10 1.30 8.46
N ALA A 6 4.04 0.99 7.72
CA ALA A 6 4.15 0.39 6.40
C ALA A 6 4.89 1.31 5.42
N LYS A 7 4.56 2.61 5.43
CA LYS A 7 5.20 3.63 4.62
C LYS A 7 6.68 3.80 4.96
N ALA A 8 7.02 3.86 6.25
CA ALA A 8 8.41 3.95 6.69
C ALA A 8 9.23 2.71 6.27
N TYR A 9 8.63 1.51 6.36
CA TYR A 9 9.28 0.29 5.93
C TYR A 9 9.52 0.26 4.40
N ALA A 10 8.49 0.59 3.60
CA ALA A 10 8.64 0.67 2.14
C ALA A 10 9.73 1.68 1.74
N LEU A 11 9.74 2.86 2.36
CA LEU A 11 10.76 3.88 2.12
C LEU A 11 12.17 3.39 2.48
N SER A 12 12.32 2.66 3.60
CA SER A 12 13.61 2.09 4.01
C SER A 12 14.16 1.04 3.03
N LYS A 13 13.27 0.41 2.25
CA LYS A 13 13.61 -0.54 1.19
C LYS A 13 13.74 0.11 -0.19
N GLY A 14 13.48 1.40 -0.30
CA GLY A 14 13.44 2.12 -1.58
C GLY A 14 12.23 1.76 -2.45
N TRP A 15 11.18 1.18 -1.87
CA TRP A 15 9.98 0.81 -2.60
C TRP A 15 9.01 1.98 -2.71
N GLY A 16 8.36 2.09 -3.87
CA GLY A 16 7.21 2.95 -4.05
C GLY A 16 6.06 2.51 -3.14
N PHE A 17 5.28 3.47 -2.64
CA PHE A 17 4.17 3.22 -1.72
C PHE A 17 2.89 3.82 -2.26
N ARG A 18 1.83 3.02 -2.38
CA ARG A 18 0.51 3.42 -2.88
C ARG A 18 -0.59 2.87 -1.98
N VAL A 19 -1.68 3.62 -1.79
CA VAL A 19 -2.90 3.15 -1.12
C VAL A 19 -3.92 2.82 -2.20
N GLY A 20 -4.40 1.58 -2.23
CA GLY A 20 -5.40 1.10 -3.19
C GLY A 20 -6.82 1.09 -2.63
N GLU A 21 -6.97 0.97 -1.31
CA GLU A 21 -8.27 0.99 -0.64
C GLU A 21 -8.13 1.60 0.76
N ARG A 22 -9.14 2.35 1.21
CA ARG A 22 -9.30 2.77 2.60
C ARG A 22 -10.73 2.53 3.08
N ASN A 23 -10.88 1.73 4.13
CA ASN A 23 -12.13 1.45 4.82
C ASN A 23 -13.27 0.95 3.90
N GLY A 24 -12.95 0.10 2.91
CA GLY A 24 -13.93 -0.37 1.92
C GLY A 24 -14.12 0.56 0.72
N GLU A 25 -13.49 1.74 0.72
CA GLU A 25 -13.48 2.64 -0.42
C GLU A 25 -12.24 2.37 -1.28
N MET A 26 -12.46 1.80 -2.47
CA MET A 26 -11.41 1.55 -3.45
C MET A 26 -11.03 2.83 -4.19
N PHE A 27 -9.73 3.10 -4.28
CA PHE A 27 -9.21 4.17 -5.11
C PHE A 27 -9.02 3.68 -6.54
N PRO A 28 -9.29 4.52 -7.56
CA PRO A 28 -8.97 4.19 -8.93
C PRO A 28 -7.46 4.04 -9.06
N VAL A 29 -7.01 2.80 -9.26
CA VAL A 29 -5.61 2.46 -9.47
C VAL A 29 -5.47 1.77 -10.83
N THR A 30 -4.43 2.12 -11.56
CA THR A 30 -4.01 1.33 -12.71
C THR A 30 -3.24 0.11 -12.25
N MET A 31 -3.41 -0.99 -12.99
CA MET A 31 -2.58 -2.17 -12.85
C MET A 31 -1.13 -1.73 -13.01
N ASP A 32 -0.34 -2.04 -12.00
CA ASP A 32 1.05 -1.72 -11.96
C ASP A 32 1.85 -3.00 -12.08
N TYR A 33 2.99 -2.89 -12.74
CA TYR A 33 3.90 -4.01 -12.98
C TYR A 33 5.31 -3.71 -12.47
N ARG A 34 5.43 -2.67 -11.64
CA ARG A 34 6.67 -2.23 -11.03
C ARG A 34 6.95 -3.09 -9.79
N PRO A 35 7.91 -4.02 -9.85
CA PRO A 35 8.23 -4.88 -8.72
C PRO A 35 8.76 -4.08 -7.52
N ASP A 36 9.20 -2.84 -7.76
CA ASP A 36 9.64 -1.88 -6.77
C ASP A 36 8.49 -1.08 -6.12
N ARG A 37 7.21 -1.37 -6.39
CA ARG A 37 6.07 -0.68 -5.76
C ARG A 37 5.16 -1.63 -4.97
N VAL A 38 4.71 -1.14 -3.82
CA VAL A 38 3.70 -1.81 -2.98
C VAL A 38 2.41 -1.00 -2.94
N THR A 39 1.29 -1.67 -3.18
CA THR A 39 -0.07 -1.13 -3.01
C THR A 39 -0.70 -1.75 -1.77
N ILE A 40 -1.12 -0.93 -0.81
CA ILE A 40 -1.70 -1.38 0.44
C ILE A 40 -3.21 -1.12 0.50
N LEU A 41 -3.92 -1.97 1.22
CA LEU A 41 -5.33 -1.80 1.53
C LEU A 41 -5.47 -1.62 3.05
N ILE A 42 -6.20 -0.59 3.44
CA ILE A 42 -6.32 -0.14 4.83
C ILE A 42 -7.76 -0.31 5.30
N LYS A 43 -7.95 -0.85 6.49
CA LYS A 43 -9.24 -0.91 7.17
C LYS A 43 -9.04 -0.62 8.65
N ASN A 44 -9.82 0.31 9.20
CA ASN A 44 -9.70 0.77 10.59
C ASN A 44 -8.25 1.16 10.95
N ASP A 45 -7.61 1.97 10.11
CA ASP A 45 -6.20 2.43 10.23
C ASP A 45 -5.12 1.32 10.25
N LEU A 46 -5.53 0.08 9.95
CA LEU A 46 -4.65 -1.07 9.86
C LEU A 46 -4.54 -1.54 8.41
N VAL A 47 -3.31 -1.76 7.99
CA VAL A 47 -3.02 -2.46 6.74
C VAL A 47 -3.46 -3.92 6.90
N TYR A 48 -4.40 -4.37 6.08
CA TYR A 48 -4.89 -5.75 6.09
C TYR A 48 -4.45 -6.54 4.84
N GLN A 49 -4.10 -5.87 3.74
CA GLN A 49 -3.58 -6.51 2.54
C GLN A 49 -2.49 -5.65 1.89
N VAL A 50 -1.50 -6.33 1.30
CA VAL A 50 -0.40 -5.72 0.55
C VAL A 50 -0.29 -6.47 -0.77
N MET A 51 -0.29 -5.71 -1.87
CA MET A 51 -0.09 -6.21 -3.23
C MET A 51 1.22 -5.63 -3.76
N VAL A 52 2.04 -6.49 -4.37
CA VAL A 52 3.28 -6.10 -5.05
C VAL A 52 3.03 -6.24 -6.55
N GLY A 53 3.45 -5.25 -7.32
CA GLY A 53 3.08 -5.12 -8.72
C GLY A 53 2.75 -3.68 -9.01
#